data_AF-A0A485CRS3-F1
#
_entry.id   AF-A0A485CRS3-F1
#
_cell.length_a   1.000
_cell.length_b   1.000
_cell.length_c   1.000
_cell.angle_alpha   90.00
_cell.angle_beta   90.00
_cell.angle_gamma   90.00
#
_symmetry.space_group_name_H-M   'P 1'
#
loop_
_entity.id
_entity.type
_entity.pdbx_description
1 polymer ?
#
loop_
_entity_poly.entity_id
_entity_poly.type
_entity_poly.pdbx_seq_one_letter_code
_entity_poly.pdbx_strand_id
1 'polypeptide(L)'
;MTRLQFVLDEAHQRGMKVHAWFNPYRVSVNTKPSTITALNNTLTQSPPSVYVLHRDWIRTSGDRFVVDPGIPEARDWITSIVAEVVSRYPI
;
A
#
# COMPACT_ATOMS: atom_id res chain seq x y z
N MET A 1 17.20 12.19 -0.09
CA MET A 1 15.94 12.66 -0.70
C MET A 1 15.14 11.44 -1.14
N THR A 2 13.87 11.31 -0.72
CA THR A 2 13.03 10.18 -1.16
C THR A 2 12.48 10.43 -2.56
N ARG A 3 12.06 9.38 -3.28
CA ARG A 3 11.52 9.50 -4.65
C ARG A 3 10.27 10.38 -4.70
N LEU A 4 9.40 10.30 -3.68
CA LEU A 4 8.19 11.11 -3.62
C LEU A 4 8.52 12.60 -3.42
N GLN A 5 9.49 12.93 -2.55
CA GLN A 5 9.93 14.32 -2.37
C GLN A 5 10.45 14.92 -3.68
N PHE A 6 11.23 14.15 -4.45
CA PHE A 6 11.73 14.60 -5.75
C PHE A 6 10.61 14.95 -6.74
N VAL A 7 9.58 14.09 -6.84
CA VAL A 7 8.44 14.37 -7.72
C VAL A 7 7.71 15.64 -7.30
N LEU A 8 7.55 15.87 -6.00
CA LEU A 8 6.89 17.08 -5.47
C LEU A 8 7.70 18.33 -5.79
N ASP A 9 9.00 18.31 -5.52
CA ASP A 9 9.86 19.48 -5.74
C ASP A 9 9.88 19.88 -7.22
N GLU A 10 10.03 18.92 -8.14
CA GLU A 10 10.04 19.20 -9.58
C GLU A 10 8.68 19.70 -10.09
N ALA A 11 7.58 19.14 -9.61
CA ALA A 11 6.24 19.58 -10.00
C ALA A 11 5.92 20.99 -9.47
N HIS A 12 6.21 21.26 -8.19
CA HIS A 12 5.93 22.56 -7.58
C HIS A 12 6.77 23.68 -8.19
N GLN A 13 8.03 23.43 -8.53
CA GLN A 13 8.87 24.41 -9.25
C GLN A 13 8.26 24.83 -10.60
N ARG A 14 7.41 23.98 -11.20
CA ARG A 14 6.73 24.23 -12.48
C ARG A 14 5.28 24.67 -12.30
N GLY A 15 4.85 24.99 -11.07
CA GLY A 15 3.49 25.41 -10.76
C GLY A 15 2.44 24.30 -10.88
N MET A 16 2.85 23.03 -10.91
CA MET A 16 1.96 21.87 -10.99
C MET A 16 1.60 21.38 -9.59
N LYS A 17 0.31 21.08 -9.37
CA LYS A 17 -0.14 20.37 -8.16
C LYS A 17 0.09 18.88 -8.31
N VAL A 18 0.42 18.21 -7.23
CA VAL A 18 0.56 16.74 -7.18
C VAL A 18 -0.52 16.19 -6.27
N HIS A 19 -1.26 15.18 -6.74
CA HIS A 19 -2.25 14.48 -5.92
C HIS A 19 -1.75 13.05 -5.72
N ALA A 20 -1.52 12.64 -4.47
CA ALA A 20 -1.10 11.27 -4.17
C ALA A 20 -2.26 10.29 -4.35
N TRP A 21 -2.08 9.28 -5.21
CA TRP A 21 -3.08 8.24 -5.46
C TRP A 21 -2.71 6.95 -4.74
N PHE A 22 -3.68 6.38 -4.01
CA PHE A 22 -3.53 5.15 -3.24
C PHE A 22 -4.50 4.07 -3.76
N ASN A 23 -4.02 2.82 -3.79
CA ASN A 23 -4.87 1.65 -3.94
C ASN A 23 -4.94 0.92 -2.57
N PRO A 24 -5.95 1.20 -1.74
CA PRO A 24 -5.91 0.85 -0.32
C PRO A 24 -6.03 -0.65 -0.04
N TYR A 25 -6.67 -1.42 -0.92
CA TYR A 25 -7.04 -2.81 -0.62
C TYR A 25 -6.30 -3.85 -1.46
N ARG A 26 -5.68 -3.48 -2.59
CA ARG A 26 -5.05 -4.48 -3.47
C ARG A 26 -3.77 -5.04 -2.82
N VAL A 27 -3.72 -6.36 -2.69
CA VAL A 27 -2.52 -7.09 -2.23
C VAL A 27 -1.82 -7.80 -3.38
N SER A 28 -2.58 -8.37 -4.31
CA SER A 28 -2.03 -9.05 -5.48
C SER A 28 -2.76 -8.70 -6.77
N VAL A 29 -2.12 -9.01 -7.90
CA VAL A 29 -2.72 -8.89 -9.24
C VAL A 29 -3.29 -10.20 -9.75
N ASN A 30 -2.91 -11.32 -9.13
CA ASN A 30 -3.46 -12.65 -9.38
C ASN A 30 -3.28 -13.55 -8.14
N THR A 31 -3.80 -14.78 -8.16
CA THR A 31 -3.70 -15.80 -7.09
C THR A 31 -2.87 -17.02 -7.49
N LYS A 32 -1.98 -16.87 -8.49
CA LYS A 32 -1.14 -17.98 -8.97
C LYS A 32 -0.16 -18.46 -7.89
N PRO A 33 0.27 -19.74 -7.91
CA PRO A 33 1.21 -20.28 -6.93
C PRO A 33 2.49 -19.46 -6.78
N SER A 34 3.06 -18.95 -7.87
CA SER A 34 4.27 -18.10 -7.82
C SER A 34 4.05 -16.79 -7.06
N THR A 35 2.88 -16.17 -7.19
CA THR A 35 2.51 -14.97 -6.42
C THR A 35 2.35 -15.31 -4.94
N ILE A 36 1.71 -16.43 -4.61
CA ILE A 36 1.58 -16.88 -3.21
C ILE A 36 2.95 -17.12 -2.58
N THR A 37 3.86 -17.80 -3.28
CA THR A 37 5.23 -18.02 -2.81
C THR A 37 5.97 -16.70 -2.58
N ALA A 38 5.88 -15.76 -3.52
CA ALA A 38 6.51 -14.44 -3.37
C ALA A 38 5.95 -13.68 -2.16
N LEU A 39 4.63 -13.69 -1.97
CA LEU A 39 3.97 -13.04 -0.85
C LEU A 39 4.34 -13.67 0.50
N ASN A 40 4.45 -15.00 0.58
CA ASN A 40 4.88 -15.67 1.82
C ASN A 40 6.33 -15.34 2.21
N ASN A 41 7.17 -14.99 1.24
CA ASN A 41 8.59 -14.70 1.47
C ASN A 41 8.86 -13.23 1.87
N THR A 42 7.83 -12.41 2.10
CA THR A 42 8.03 -10.98 2.46
C THR A 42 8.35 -10.75 3.93
N LEU A 43 8.35 -11.77 4.79
CA LEU A 43 8.67 -11.60 6.22
C LEU A 43 10.06 -11.01 6.47
N THR A 44 11.00 -11.23 5.56
CA THR A 44 12.35 -10.66 5.62
C THR A 44 12.47 -9.25 5.05
N GLN A 45 11.38 -8.69 4.49
CA GLN A 45 11.33 -7.31 3.99
C GLN A 45 11.04 -6.33 5.13
N SER A 46 11.43 -5.07 4.97
CA SER A 46 11.16 -4.00 5.94
C SER A 46 10.42 -2.84 5.26
N PRO A 47 9.14 -2.60 5.58
CA PRO A 47 8.28 -3.44 6.43
C PRO A 47 7.87 -4.75 5.71
N PRO A 48 7.49 -5.82 6.46
CA PRO A 48 6.88 -7.00 5.88
C PRO A 48 5.50 -6.69 5.25
N SER A 49 5.08 -7.50 4.29
CA SER A 49 3.76 -7.34 3.65
C SER A 49 2.60 -7.55 4.63
N VAL A 50 1.54 -6.77 4.48
CA VAL A 50 0.25 -7.00 5.16
C VAL A 50 -0.28 -8.41 4.94
N TYR A 51 0.04 -9.03 3.79
CA TYR A 51 -0.35 -10.42 3.50
C TYR A 51 0.18 -11.42 4.54
N VAL A 52 1.40 -11.24 5.03
CA VAL A 52 2.01 -12.15 6.01
C VAL A 52 1.73 -11.74 7.44
N LEU A 53 1.62 -10.43 7.70
CA LEU A 53 1.38 -9.87 9.04
C LEU A 53 -0.07 -10.06 9.50
N HIS A 54 -1.02 -9.97 8.57
CA HIS A 54 -2.45 -10.00 8.85
C HIS A 54 -3.18 -10.92 7.86
N ARG A 55 -2.84 -12.22 7.86
CA ARG A 55 -3.47 -13.22 6.97
C ARG A 55 -4.99 -13.28 7.15
N ASP A 56 -5.46 -13.04 8.36
CA ASP A 56 -6.87 -12.96 8.74
C ASP A 56 -7.61 -11.79 8.07
N TRP A 57 -6.89 -10.75 7.62
CA TRP A 57 -7.46 -9.63 6.88
C TRP A 57 -7.58 -9.88 5.38
N ILE A 58 -6.99 -10.97 4.87
CA ILE A 58 -6.92 -11.19 3.43
C ILE A 58 -8.16 -11.96 2.94
N ARG A 59 -8.72 -11.48 1.83
CA ARG A 59 -9.82 -12.13 1.09
C ARG A 59 -9.42 -12.32 -0.37
N THR A 60 -10.13 -13.22 -1.03
CA THR A 60 -10.04 -13.39 -2.48
C THR A 60 -11.21 -12.68 -3.14
N SER A 61 -10.93 -11.77 -4.06
CA SER A 61 -11.92 -11.10 -4.90
C SER A 61 -11.54 -11.28 -6.36
N GLY A 62 -12.34 -12.06 -7.09
CA GLY A 62 -11.97 -12.53 -8.43
C GLY A 62 -10.70 -13.36 -8.39
N ASP A 63 -9.71 -13.00 -9.20
CA ASP A 63 -8.41 -13.65 -9.23
C ASP A 63 -7.37 -12.99 -8.31
N ARG A 64 -7.75 -12.13 -7.34
CA ARG A 64 -6.81 -11.31 -6.57
C ARG A 64 -6.98 -11.47 -5.07
N PHE A 65 -5.88 -11.25 -4.34
CA PHE A 65 -5.91 -11.01 -2.91
C PHE A 65 -6.17 -9.54 -2.61
N VAL A 66 -7.07 -9.29 -1.68
CA VAL A 66 -7.42 -7.96 -1.19
C VAL A 66 -7.46 -7.95 0.34
N VAL A 67 -7.17 -6.80 0.94
CA VAL A 67 -7.48 -6.53 2.34
C VAL A 67 -8.99 -6.34 2.48
N ASP A 68 -9.60 -6.98 3.46
CA ASP A 68 -11.04 -6.91 3.74
C ASP A 68 -11.42 -5.53 4.33
N PRO A 69 -12.18 -4.68 3.60
CA PRO A 69 -12.60 -3.39 4.12
C PRO A 69 -13.62 -3.51 5.25
N GLY A 70 -14.22 -4.69 5.47
CA GLY A 70 -15.15 -4.94 6.58
C GLY A 70 -14.48 -4.91 7.95
N ILE A 71 -13.17 -5.15 8.02
CA ILE A 71 -12.39 -5.20 9.26
C ILE A 71 -12.00 -3.78 9.71
N PRO A 72 -12.46 -3.31 10.88
CA PRO A 72 -12.12 -1.97 11.38
C PRO A 72 -10.62 -1.70 11.46
N GLU A 73 -9.86 -2.64 12.00
CA GLU A 73 -8.42 -2.52 12.20
C GLU A 73 -7.67 -2.38 10.86
N ALA A 74 -8.15 -3.04 9.81
CA ALA A 74 -7.61 -2.90 8.47
C ALA A 74 -7.84 -1.49 7.89
N ARG A 75 -9.01 -0.89 8.15
CA ARG A 75 -9.31 0.49 7.76
C ARG A 75 -8.47 1.49 8.53
N ASP A 76 -8.27 1.28 9.82
CA ASP A 76 -7.43 2.14 10.66
C ASP A 76 -5.96 2.08 10.21
N TRP A 77 -5.47 0.87 9.90
CA TRP A 77 -4.13 0.68 9.34
C TRP A 77 -3.95 1.43 8.02
N ILE A 78 -4.86 1.28 7.05
CA ILE A 78 -4.82 2.02 5.78
C ILE A 78 -4.85 3.54 6.02
N THR A 79 -5.71 4.01 6.93
CA THR A 79 -5.85 5.43 7.24
C THR A 79 -4.57 5.99 7.84
N SER A 80 -3.90 5.22 8.71
CA SER A 80 -2.61 5.62 9.31
C SER A 80 -1.51 5.80 8.26
N ILE A 81 -1.46 4.94 7.24
CA ILE A 81 -0.49 5.06 6.13
C ILE A 81 -0.75 6.32 5.31
N VAL A 82 -2.02 6.60 4.99
CA VAL A 82 -2.38 7.84 4.27
C VAL A 82 -2.01 9.07 5.10
N ALA A 83 -2.31 9.06 6.40
CA ALA A 83 -1.96 10.15 7.33
C ALA A 83 -0.44 10.33 7.47
N GLU A 84 0.34 9.26 7.43
CA GLU A 84 1.80 9.33 7.42
C GLU A 84 2.29 10.06 6.15
N VAL A 85 1.76 9.74 4.97
CA VAL A 85 2.17 10.42 3.74
C VAL A 85 1.79 11.90 3.77
N VAL A 86 0.56 12.22 4.18
CA VAL A 86 0.08 13.61 4.32
C VAL A 86 0.94 14.41 5.30
N SER A 87 1.37 13.81 6.42
CA SER A 87 2.17 14.52 7.43
C SER A 87 3.65 14.68 7.06
N ARG A 88 4.19 13.79 6.23
CA ARG A 88 5.61 13.81 5.84
C ARG A 88 5.90 14.55 4.53
N TYR A 89 4.91 14.67 3.65
CA TYR A 89 5.12 15.20 2.31
C TYR A 89 4.17 16.37 2.03
N PRO A 90 4.65 17.44 1.37
CA PRO A 90 3.82 18.58 0.99
C PRO A 90 2.99 18.25 -0.27
N ILE A 91 2.17 17.21 -0.21
CA ILE A 91 1.22 16.84 -1.27
C ILE A 91 0.00 17.77 -1.31
#